data_AF-A0A1E7Z6V0-F1
#
_entry.id   AF-A0A1E7Z6V0-F1
#
_cell.length_a   1.000
_cell.length_b   1.000
_cell.length_c   1.000
_cell.angle_alpha   90.00
_cell.angle_beta   90.00
_cell.angle_gamma   90.00
#
_symmetry.space_group_name_H-M   'P 1'
#
loop_
_entity.id
_entity.type
_entity.pdbx_description
1 polymer ?
#
loop_
_entity_poly.entity_id
_entity_poly.type
_entity_poly.pdbx_seq_one_letter_code
_entity_poly.pdbx_strand_id
1 'polypeptide(L)'
;MSAVALVLGVGAAIAAPMAAAQESAPAAAAPKKPSGPVICPGYVKGKTTLVGERTGKKVQAAFEAYNEDRVQEAIDILKEVDPSDDFDRAYVNRFLGNLIASQEGKGMEAFGYLKSSVEPKVLNDLEHAGTLKLLGDLSMQEQKYSDAVSYYDQWMDFTCKEDAQVYTRKAQALYEQKKFDQVASAADNAIRLNEEADKLDKNPYLLKLSAFFESKKYPETVSVAETLVNKFPDNGTYWIQLSSFYMMVERFDKAVQTLDVAYTAGFLEKDSQIKQLASLYSNAGNPHAAASLLAKYVNSGLLKKDAEMFANIANSFHQAKDYKDAASFYGKAAAADSDPEYYRKQGTLLLVAEDYKGAIKALTNALERGAEDPAKIHFSLMEANFYAGNFKAAYEHNQKAKEDKSLRRNALAWEPYIKDKAKNRGIKI
;
A
#
# COMPACT_ATOMS: atom_id res chain seq x y z
N MET A 1 -8.17 6.67 -14.45
CA MET A 1 -7.95 5.22 -14.25
C MET A 1 -7.67 5.01 -12.78
N SER A 2 -8.72 4.78 -11.99
CA SER A 2 -8.61 4.64 -10.53
C SER A 2 -8.29 3.20 -10.18
N ALA A 3 -7.09 2.98 -9.65
CA ALA A 3 -6.63 1.69 -9.15
C ALA A 3 -6.94 1.59 -7.64
N VAL A 4 -8.13 1.11 -7.30
CA VAL A 4 -8.42 0.47 -6.00
C VAL A 4 -9.39 -0.68 -6.28
N ALA A 5 -8.85 -1.79 -6.76
CA ALA A 5 -9.53 -3.08 -6.76
C ALA A 5 -8.93 -3.89 -5.61
N LEU A 6 -9.58 -3.84 -4.44
CA LEU A 6 -9.26 -4.72 -3.31
C LEU A 6 -10.53 -5.49 -2.92
N VAL A 7 -10.62 -6.68 -3.50
CA VAL A 7 -11.27 -7.90 -2.99
C VAL A 7 -12.43 -7.69 -2.00
N LEU A 8 -13.66 -7.56 -2.51
CA LEU A 8 -14.88 -7.83 -1.77
C LEU A 8 -15.25 -9.30 -1.94
N GLY A 9 -14.74 -10.14 -1.03
CA GLY A 9 -15.25 -11.48 -0.80
C GLY A 9 -15.86 -11.52 0.60
N VAL A 10 -17.09 -11.06 0.75
CA VAL A 10 -17.86 -11.27 1.99
C VAL A 10 -19.07 -12.10 1.59
N GLY A 11 -18.93 -13.42 1.74
CA GLY A 11 -20.08 -14.31 1.75
C GLY A 11 -20.99 -13.91 2.91
N ALA A 12 -22.25 -13.65 2.61
CA ALA A 12 -23.29 -13.44 3.59
C ALA A 12 -23.53 -14.77 4.34
N ALA A 13 -22.81 -14.97 5.44
CA ALA A 13 -23.17 -16.01 6.40
C ALA A 13 -24.35 -15.49 7.23
N ILE A 14 -25.55 -15.89 6.82
CA ILE A 14 -26.76 -15.78 7.63
C ILE A 14 -26.57 -16.73 8.81
N ALA A 15 -26.20 -16.19 9.97
CA ALA A 15 -26.11 -16.96 11.20
C ALA A 15 -27.52 -17.33 11.66
N ALA A 16 -27.90 -18.61 11.53
CA ALA A 16 -29.00 -19.19 12.27
C ALA A 16 -28.61 -19.30 13.77
N PRO A 17 -29.53 -19.07 14.72
CA PRO A 17 -29.22 -19.24 16.13
C PRO A 17 -29.24 -20.73 16.48
N MET A 18 -28.07 -21.36 16.57
CA MET A 18 -27.94 -22.69 17.18
C MET A 18 -27.70 -22.53 18.68
N ALA A 19 -28.65 -23.00 19.48
CA ALA A 19 -28.52 -23.11 20.92
C ALA A 19 -27.48 -24.19 21.27
N ALA A 20 -26.46 -23.84 22.03
CA ALA A 20 -25.62 -24.78 22.75
C ALA A 20 -25.36 -24.23 24.17
N ALA A 21 -25.94 -24.90 25.16
CA ALA A 21 -25.60 -24.72 26.56
C ALA A 21 -24.32 -25.51 26.85
N GLN A 22 -23.31 -24.84 27.41
CA GLN A 22 -22.19 -25.52 28.04
C GLN A 22 -21.77 -24.73 29.29
N GLU A 23 -21.99 -25.33 30.45
CA GLU A 23 -21.61 -24.79 31.76
C GLU A 23 -20.09 -24.73 31.91
N SER A 24 -19.58 -23.56 32.32
CA SER A 24 -18.25 -23.42 32.90
C SER A 24 -18.33 -22.52 34.14
N ALA A 25 -17.55 -22.89 35.17
CA ALA A 25 -17.53 -22.29 36.50
C ALA A 25 -17.06 -20.81 36.51
N PRO A 26 -17.41 -20.02 37.54
CA PRO A 26 -17.43 -18.57 37.43
C PRO A 26 -16.05 -17.95 37.62
N ALA A 27 -15.53 -17.29 36.58
CA ALA A 27 -14.53 -16.23 36.73
C ALA A 27 -15.22 -14.99 37.34
N ALA A 28 -14.50 -14.27 38.21
CA ALA A 28 -15.00 -13.07 38.88
C ALA A 28 -15.59 -12.08 37.87
N ALA A 29 -16.89 -11.83 37.98
CA ALA A 29 -17.65 -11.08 37.01
C ALA A 29 -17.20 -9.61 36.99
N ALA A 30 -16.63 -9.19 35.87
CA ALA A 30 -16.61 -7.78 35.48
C ALA A 30 -18.04 -7.19 35.59
N PRO A 31 -18.20 -5.89 35.90
CA PRO A 31 -19.51 -5.28 36.01
C PRO A 31 -20.34 -5.59 34.75
N LYS A 32 -21.50 -6.23 34.94
CA LYS A 32 -22.37 -6.67 33.84
C LYS A 32 -22.80 -5.43 33.04
N LYS A 33 -22.22 -5.24 31.85
CA LYS A 33 -22.72 -4.27 30.87
C LYS A 33 -24.23 -4.52 30.67
N PRO A 34 -25.05 -3.47 30.50
CA PRO A 34 -26.48 -3.63 30.22
C PRO A 34 -26.68 -4.62 29.07
N SER A 35 -27.45 -5.69 29.31
CA SER A 35 -27.66 -6.77 28.35
C SER A 35 -29.11 -6.76 27.86
N GLY A 36 -29.31 -6.52 26.56
CA GLY A 36 -30.63 -6.48 25.92
C GLY A 36 -30.55 -5.79 24.55
N PRO A 37 -31.58 -5.89 23.69
CA PRO A 37 -31.60 -5.20 22.40
C PRO A 37 -31.52 -3.67 22.52
N VAL A 38 -32.14 -3.08 23.55
CA VAL A 38 -32.09 -1.66 23.90
C VAL A 38 -31.47 -1.50 25.30
N ILE A 39 -30.54 -0.56 25.45
CA ILE A 39 -29.82 -0.26 26.70
C ILE A 39 -29.95 1.20 27.12
N CYS A 40 -30.87 1.95 26.52
CA CYS A 40 -31.10 3.35 26.82
C CYS A 40 -31.43 3.57 28.32
N PRO A 41 -30.86 4.62 28.97
CA PRO A 41 -31.21 4.96 30.34
C PRO A 41 -32.72 5.20 30.52
N GLY A 42 -33.32 4.54 31.51
CA GLY A 42 -34.76 4.68 31.79
C GLY A 42 -35.69 3.97 30.79
N TYR A 43 -35.14 3.16 29.89
CA TYR A 43 -35.95 2.40 28.93
C TYR A 43 -36.85 1.38 29.64
N VAL A 44 -38.13 1.35 29.25
CA VAL A 44 -39.11 0.37 29.70
C VAL A 44 -39.54 -0.46 28.50
N LYS A 45 -39.31 -1.78 28.59
CA LYS A 45 -39.63 -2.72 27.51
C LYS A 45 -41.13 -2.65 27.18
N GLY A 46 -41.43 -2.42 25.91
CA GLY A 46 -42.81 -2.46 25.39
C GLY A 46 -43.46 -3.84 25.55
N LYS A 47 -44.80 -3.88 25.50
CA LYS A 47 -45.53 -5.15 25.49
C LYS A 47 -45.25 -5.88 24.18
N THR A 48 -44.93 -7.17 24.27
CA THR A 48 -44.81 -8.03 23.10
C THR A 48 -46.20 -8.38 22.59
N THR A 49 -46.49 -8.02 21.34
CA THR A 49 -47.73 -8.39 20.64
C THR A 49 -47.52 -9.75 19.97
N LEU A 50 -48.56 -10.57 19.92
CA LEU A 50 -48.57 -11.84 19.18
C LEU A 50 -49.30 -11.65 17.87
N VAL A 51 -48.87 -12.38 16.84
CA VAL A 51 -49.51 -12.37 15.53
C VAL A 51 -50.94 -12.89 15.65
N GLY A 52 -51.90 -12.22 15.00
CA GLY A 52 -53.31 -12.63 15.00
C GLY A 52 -53.51 -14.03 14.41
N GLU A 53 -54.52 -14.78 14.87
CA GLU A 53 -54.69 -16.20 14.54
C GLU A 53 -54.70 -16.48 13.02
N ARG A 54 -55.39 -15.65 12.23
CA ARG A 54 -55.49 -15.81 10.76
C ARG A 54 -54.13 -15.65 10.08
N THR A 55 -53.42 -14.59 10.42
CA THR A 55 -52.07 -14.29 9.91
C THR A 55 -51.09 -15.35 10.40
N GLY A 56 -51.17 -15.73 11.67
CA GLY A 56 -50.30 -16.71 12.34
C GLY A 56 -50.33 -18.08 11.67
N LYS A 57 -51.49 -18.58 11.23
CA LYS A 57 -51.59 -19.85 10.49
C LYS A 57 -50.81 -19.83 9.17
N LYS A 58 -50.88 -18.73 8.41
CA LYS A 58 -50.12 -18.59 7.15
C LYS A 58 -48.63 -18.39 7.40
N VAL A 59 -48.27 -17.60 8.40
CA VAL A 59 -46.87 -17.40 8.82
C VAL A 59 -46.24 -18.71 9.25
N GLN A 60 -46.96 -19.55 10.00
CA GLN A 60 -46.51 -20.88 10.41
C GLN A 60 -46.25 -21.78 9.20
N ALA A 61 -47.17 -21.81 8.23
CA ALA A 61 -46.97 -22.57 7.00
C ALA A 61 -45.75 -22.08 6.19
N ALA A 62 -45.53 -20.77 6.12
CA ALA A 62 -44.33 -20.22 5.50
C ALA A 62 -43.04 -20.59 6.27
N PHE A 63 -43.10 -20.64 7.60
CA PHE A 63 -41.98 -21.07 8.44
C PHE A 63 -41.65 -22.55 8.24
N GLU A 64 -42.67 -23.41 8.12
CA GLU A 64 -42.52 -24.83 7.79
C GLU A 64 -41.89 -25.01 6.41
N ALA A 65 -42.39 -24.32 5.39
CA ALA A 65 -41.79 -24.35 4.06
C ALA A 65 -40.32 -23.88 4.08
N TYR A 66 -40.00 -22.82 4.82
CA TYR A 66 -38.63 -22.34 4.99
C TYR A 66 -37.71 -23.37 5.65
N ASN A 67 -38.16 -24.01 6.74
CA ASN A 67 -37.37 -25.03 7.45
C ASN A 67 -37.14 -26.30 6.63
N GLU A 68 -37.98 -26.54 5.62
CA GLU A 68 -37.84 -27.63 4.66
C GLU A 68 -37.13 -27.18 3.37
N ASP A 69 -36.36 -26.09 3.44
CA ASP A 69 -35.56 -25.47 2.36
C ASP A 69 -36.39 -25.01 1.13
N ARG A 70 -37.71 -24.95 1.24
CA ARG A 70 -38.62 -24.45 0.20
C ARG A 70 -38.80 -22.94 0.31
N VAL A 71 -37.70 -22.21 0.16
CA VAL A 71 -37.64 -20.75 0.35
C VAL A 71 -38.61 -20.01 -0.58
N GLN A 72 -38.73 -20.43 -1.84
CA GLN A 72 -39.63 -19.77 -2.78
C GLN A 72 -41.11 -19.96 -2.39
N GLU A 73 -41.49 -21.16 -1.95
CA GLU A 73 -42.84 -21.44 -1.44
C GLU A 73 -43.15 -20.60 -0.21
N ALA A 74 -42.21 -20.49 0.73
CA ALA A 74 -42.36 -19.63 1.91
C ALA A 74 -42.61 -18.16 1.53
N ILE A 75 -41.89 -17.65 0.52
CA ILE A 75 -42.08 -16.29 -0.02
C ILE A 75 -43.46 -16.13 -0.64
N ASP A 76 -43.90 -17.11 -1.44
CA ASP A 76 -45.19 -17.05 -2.12
C ASP A 76 -46.35 -17.08 -1.10
N ILE A 77 -46.26 -17.94 -0.07
CA ILE A 77 -47.22 -17.98 1.05
C ILE A 77 -47.30 -16.62 1.75
N LEU A 78 -46.14 -15.99 2.04
CA LEU A 78 -46.08 -14.71 2.74
C LEU A 78 -46.64 -13.55 1.91
N LYS A 79 -46.45 -13.57 0.58
CA LYS A 79 -47.01 -12.56 -0.34
C LYS A 79 -48.54 -12.60 -0.42
N GLU A 80 -49.16 -13.75 -0.15
CA GLU A 80 -50.62 -13.90 -0.12
C GLU A 80 -51.25 -13.59 1.24
N VAL A 81 -50.45 -13.23 2.24
CA VAL A 81 -51.00 -12.79 3.52
C VAL A 81 -51.55 -11.38 3.36
N ASP A 82 -52.76 -11.16 3.85
CA ASP A 82 -53.40 -9.84 3.92
C ASP A 82 -53.62 -9.45 5.39
N PRO A 83 -52.59 -8.88 6.06
CA PRO A 83 -52.69 -8.46 7.45
C PRO A 83 -53.67 -7.31 7.63
N SER A 84 -54.52 -7.40 8.66
CA SER A 84 -55.49 -6.34 8.99
C SER A 84 -54.92 -5.26 9.90
N ASP A 85 -54.04 -5.60 10.82
CA ASP A 85 -53.43 -4.67 11.79
C ASP A 85 -51.95 -4.40 11.49
N ASP A 86 -51.43 -3.33 12.09
CA ASP A 86 -50.07 -2.85 11.84
C ASP A 86 -49.00 -3.83 12.33
N PHE A 87 -49.26 -4.57 13.42
CA PHE A 87 -48.29 -5.52 13.96
C PHE A 87 -48.16 -6.73 13.04
N ASP A 88 -49.28 -7.35 12.65
CA ASP A 88 -49.29 -8.46 11.72
C ASP A 88 -48.63 -8.06 10.38
N ARG A 89 -48.89 -6.84 9.90
CA ARG A 89 -48.27 -6.30 8.68
C ARG A 89 -46.77 -6.17 8.82
N ALA A 90 -46.30 -5.58 9.93
CA ALA A 90 -44.88 -5.43 10.20
C ALA A 90 -44.18 -6.78 10.32
N TYR A 91 -44.79 -7.74 11.03
CA TYR A 91 -44.23 -9.07 11.23
C TYR A 91 -44.08 -9.85 9.91
N VAL A 92 -45.12 -9.85 9.08
CA VAL A 92 -45.11 -10.51 7.76
C VAL A 92 -44.08 -9.85 6.84
N ASN A 93 -44.08 -8.52 6.75
CA ASN A 93 -43.12 -7.77 5.95
C ASN A 93 -41.68 -8.04 6.39
N ARG A 94 -41.43 -8.13 7.70
CA ARG A 94 -40.11 -8.46 8.22
C ARG A 94 -39.67 -9.85 7.77
N PHE A 95 -40.53 -10.86 7.93
CA PHE A 95 -40.20 -12.24 7.56
C PHE A 95 -39.95 -12.36 6.06
N LEU A 96 -40.88 -11.84 5.25
CA LEU A 96 -40.76 -11.82 3.80
C LEU A 96 -39.49 -11.08 3.33
N GLY A 97 -39.22 -9.91 3.91
CA GLY A 97 -38.04 -9.13 3.63
C GLY A 97 -36.73 -9.86 3.93
N ASN A 98 -36.64 -10.59 5.06
CA ASN A 98 -35.46 -11.40 5.39
C ASN A 98 -35.24 -12.54 4.40
N LEU A 99 -36.30 -13.24 3.98
CA LEU A 99 -36.20 -14.31 2.99
C LEU A 99 -35.73 -13.77 1.64
N ILE A 100 -36.31 -12.67 1.19
CA ILE A 100 -35.92 -12.03 -0.08
C ILE A 100 -34.48 -11.49 0.00
N ALA A 101 -34.03 -10.97 1.15
CA ALA A 101 -32.65 -10.49 1.34
C ALA A 101 -31.60 -11.59 1.13
N SER A 102 -31.97 -12.87 1.34
CA SER A 102 -31.08 -14.00 1.09
C SER A 102 -30.96 -14.40 -0.39
N GLN A 103 -31.82 -13.85 -1.25
CA GLN A 103 -31.83 -14.15 -2.69
C GLN A 103 -30.92 -13.20 -3.45
N GLU A 104 -30.10 -13.76 -4.34
CA GLU A 104 -29.21 -12.97 -5.20
C GLU A 104 -30.00 -11.98 -6.07
N GLY A 105 -29.53 -10.72 -6.11
CA GLY A 105 -30.13 -9.66 -6.92
C GLY A 105 -31.46 -9.09 -6.41
N LYS A 106 -31.97 -9.50 -5.24
CA LYS A 106 -33.26 -9.02 -4.71
C LYS A 106 -33.15 -8.06 -3.51
N GLY A 107 -31.97 -7.48 -3.27
CA GLY A 107 -31.72 -6.58 -2.15
C GLY A 107 -32.68 -5.38 -2.07
N MET A 108 -33.01 -4.80 -3.22
CA MET A 108 -33.99 -3.69 -3.31
C MET A 108 -35.43 -4.10 -2.99
N GLU A 109 -35.87 -5.29 -3.40
CA GLU A 109 -37.20 -5.82 -3.04
C GLU A 109 -37.26 -6.08 -1.52
N ALA A 110 -36.22 -6.74 -0.98
CA ALA A 110 -36.09 -6.97 0.46
C ALA A 110 -36.12 -5.67 1.26
N PHE A 111 -35.38 -4.65 0.81
CA PHE A 111 -35.34 -3.34 1.44
C PHE A 111 -36.73 -2.71 1.57
N GLY A 112 -37.58 -2.82 0.55
CA GLY A 112 -38.95 -2.30 0.58
C GLY A 112 -39.79 -2.93 1.70
N TYR A 113 -39.78 -4.26 1.79
CA TYR A 113 -40.51 -4.98 2.84
C TYR A 113 -39.94 -4.70 4.23
N LEU A 114 -38.62 -4.76 4.39
CA LEU A 114 -37.96 -4.50 5.67
C LEU A 114 -38.19 -3.07 6.16
N LYS A 115 -38.14 -2.07 5.27
CA LYS A 115 -38.45 -0.68 5.61
C LYS A 115 -39.88 -0.55 6.11
N SER A 116 -40.83 -1.12 5.38
CA SER A 116 -42.26 -1.14 5.74
C SER A 116 -42.52 -1.86 7.08
N SER A 117 -41.63 -2.78 7.49
CA SER A 117 -41.76 -3.48 8.76
C SER A 117 -41.37 -2.66 9.99
N VAL A 118 -40.46 -1.69 9.83
CA VAL A 118 -39.98 -0.88 10.97
C VAL A 118 -40.68 0.47 11.08
N GLU A 119 -41.21 1.02 9.98
CA GLU A 119 -41.90 2.32 9.99
C GLU A 119 -43.01 2.45 11.05
N PRO A 120 -43.86 1.43 11.31
CA PRO A 120 -44.92 1.54 12.32
C PRO A 120 -44.41 1.49 13.77
N LYS A 121 -43.15 1.09 14.01
CA LYS A 121 -42.55 0.93 15.35
C LYS A 121 -43.32 0.00 16.30
N VAL A 122 -43.93 -1.04 15.74
CA VAL A 122 -44.75 -2.03 16.49
C VAL A 122 -44.03 -3.36 16.74
N LEU A 123 -42.92 -3.62 16.05
CA LEU A 123 -42.08 -4.81 16.27
C LEU A 123 -41.46 -4.80 17.67
N ASN A 124 -41.11 -5.98 18.18
CA ASN A 124 -40.35 -6.05 19.42
C ASN A 124 -38.93 -5.49 19.22
N ASP A 125 -38.29 -5.10 20.32
CA ASP A 125 -36.98 -4.44 20.31
C ASP A 125 -35.90 -5.18 19.53
N LEU A 126 -35.86 -6.51 19.64
CA LEU A 126 -34.85 -7.32 18.96
C LEU A 126 -35.08 -7.30 17.45
N GLU A 127 -36.32 -7.48 17.02
CA GLU A 127 -36.71 -7.46 15.61
C GLU A 127 -36.55 -6.08 15.00
N HIS A 128 -36.96 -5.03 15.72
CA HIS A 128 -36.86 -3.65 15.27
C HIS A 128 -35.39 -3.26 15.10
N ALA A 129 -34.57 -3.45 16.14
CA ALA A 129 -33.14 -3.15 16.09
C ALA A 129 -32.43 -4.00 15.01
N GLY A 130 -32.70 -5.30 14.95
CA GLY A 130 -32.11 -6.19 13.94
C GLY A 130 -32.46 -5.74 12.52
N THR A 131 -33.68 -5.30 12.29
CA THR A 131 -34.13 -4.84 10.97
C THR A 131 -33.53 -3.49 10.59
N LEU A 132 -33.38 -2.55 11.52
CA LEU A 132 -32.66 -1.28 11.26
C LEU A 132 -31.21 -1.53 10.82
N LYS A 133 -30.49 -2.42 11.52
CA LYS A 133 -29.12 -2.78 11.14
C LYS A 133 -29.07 -3.44 9.75
N LEU A 134 -29.99 -4.37 9.47
CA LEU A 134 -30.09 -5.03 8.15
C LEU A 134 -30.44 -4.04 7.03
N LEU A 135 -31.31 -3.06 7.28
CA LEU A 135 -31.58 -1.99 6.32
C LEU A 135 -30.33 -1.18 6.02
N GLY A 136 -29.51 -0.88 7.03
CA GLY A 136 -28.20 -0.25 6.84
C GLY A 136 -27.25 -1.09 5.98
N ASP A 137 -27.19 -2.40 6.22
CA ASP A 137 -26.35 -3.34 5.45
C ASP A 137 -26.83 -3.48 3.99
N LEU A 138 -28.14 -3.61 3.75
CA LEU A 138 -28.71 -3.66 2.42
C LEU A 138 -28.51 -2.34 1.68
N SER A 139 -28.66 -1.19 2.36
CA SER A 139 -28.35 0.11 1.78
C SER A 139 -26.88 0.22 1.35
N MET A 140 -25.94 -0.38 2.09
CA MET A 140 -24.54 -0.45 1.67
C MET A 140 -24.38 -1.29 0.39
N GLN A 141 -24.99 -2.47 0.34
CA GLN A 141 -24.93 -3.36 -0.82
C GLN A 141 -25.48 -2.71 -2.09
N GLU A 142 -26.58 -1.96 -1.95
CA GLU A 142 -27.24 -1.23 -3.04
C GLU A 142 -26.61 0.16 -3.30
N GLN A 143 -25.47 0.46 -2.70
CA GLN A 143 -24.74 1.74 -2.83
C GLN A 143 -25.55 2.99 -2.42
N LYS A 144 -26.59 2.81 -1.62
CA LYS A 144 -27.41 3.88 -1.02
C LYS A 144 -26.76 4.38 0.27
N TYR A 145 -25.59 4.98 0.14
CA TYR A 145 -24.76 5.32 1.29
C TYR A 145 -25.42 6.29 2.29
N SER A 146 -26.25 7.22 1.81
CA SER A 146 -27.01 8.12 2.69
C SER A 146 -28.03 7.35 3.55
N ASP A 147 -28.73 6.39 2.95
CA ASP A 147 -29.69 5.54 3.67
C ASP A 147 -28.95 4.64 4.67
N ALA A 148 -27.81 4.08 4.28
CA ALA A 148 -26.99 3.26 5.17
C ALA A 148 -26.59 4.00 6.44
N VAL A 149 -26.05 5.21 6.31
CA VAL A 149 -25.72 6.08 7.45
C VAL A 149 -26.95 6.34 8.31
N SER A 150 -28.08 6.70 7.68
CA SER A 150 -29.33 6.99 8.38
C SER A 150 -29.84 5.80 9.20
N TYR A 151 -29.81 4.58 8.66
CA TYR A 151 -30.27 3.40 9.38
C TYR A 151 -29.32 2.95 10.48
N TYR A 152 -28.00 3.09 10.29
CA TYR A 152 -27.05 2.87 11.39
C TYR A 152 -27.26 3.87 12.53
N ASP A 153 -27.53 5.13 12.20
CA ASP A 153 -27.82 6.17 13.20
C ASP A 153 -29.13 5.88 13.94
N GLN A 154 -30.19 5.54 13.21
CA GLN A 154 -31.46 5.11 13.82
C GLN A 154 -31.28 3.87 14.72
N TRP A 155 -30.43 2.91 14.33
CA TRP A 155 -30.13 1.75 15.17
C TRP A 155 -29.42 2.15 16.46
N MET A 156 -28.41 3.02 16.38
CA MET A 156 -27.69 3.52 17.56
C MET A 156 -28.63 4.33 18.47
N ASP A 157 -29.46 5.20 17.90
CA ASP A 157 -30.44 6.01 18.63
C ASP A 157 -31.52 5.16 19.30
N PHE A 158 -32.04 4.15 18.60
CA PHE A 158 -33.06 3.24 19.12
C PHE A 158 -32.54 2.38 20.27
N THR A 159 -31.30 1.89 20.14
CA THR A 159 -30.74 0.93 21.09
C THR A 159 -29.91 1.57 22.19
N CYS A 160 -29.45 2.81 22.01
CA CYS A 160 -28.37 3.47 22.76
C CYS A 160 -27.11 2.62 22.86
N LYS A 161 -26.89 1.72 21.89
CA LYS A 161 -25.69 0.90 21.81
C LYS A 161 -24.64 1.54 20.93
N GLU A 162 -23.41 1.28 21.32
CA GLU A 162 -22.24 1.45 20.49
C GLU A 162 -21.76 0.08 20.00
N ASP A 163 -21.47 -0.06 18.71
CA ASP A 163 -20.96 -1.29 18.11
C ASP A 163 -19.85 -0.96 17.11
N ALA A 164 -18.67 -1.55 17.31
CA ALA A 164 -17.50 -1.26 16.49
C ALA A 164 -17.76 -1.57 15.01
N GLN A 165 -18.50 -2.64 14.72
CA GLN A 165 -18.82 -3.04 13.35
C GLN A 165 -19.78 -2.04 12.68
N VAL A 166 -20.82 -1.60 13.39
CA VAL A 166 -21.74 -0.55 12.90
C VAL A 166 -20.98 0.75 12.61
N TYR A 167 -20.11 1.19 13.52
CA TYR A 167 -19.27 2.38 13.27
C TYR A 167 -18.34 2.21 12.06
N THR A 168 -17.76 1.02 11.87
CA THR A 168 -16.90 0.72 10.70
C THR A 168 -17.70 0.79 9.39
N ARG A 169 -18.90 0.20 9.36
CA ARG A 169 -19.78 0.24 8.17
C ARG A 169 -20.30 1.65 7.89
N LYS A 170 -20.66 2.40 8.93
CA LYS A 170 -21.00 3.83 8.82
C LYS A 170 -19.82 4.63 8.27
N ALA A 171 -18.60 4.41 8.76
CA ALA A 171 -17.39 5.06 8.25
C ALA A 171 -17.16 4.75 6.76
N GLN A 172 -17.37 3.51 6.32
CA GLN A 172 -17.30 3.14 4.90
C GLN A 172 -18.35 3.87 4.06
N ALA A 173 -19.60 3.92 4.50
CA ALA A 173 -20.66 4.67 3.83
C ALA A 173 -20.35 6.18 3.70
N LEU A 174 -19.76 6.76 4.75
CA LEU A 174 -19.34 8.16 4.77
C LEU A 174 -18.16 8.42 3.85
N TYR A 175 -17.27 7.45 3.67
CA TYR A 175 -16.12 7.53 2.78
C TYR A 175 -16.57 7.63 1.32
N GLU A 176 -17.53 6.80 0.91
CA GLU A 176 -18.13 6.84 -0.43
C GLU A 176 -18.86 8.17 -0.69
N GLN A 177 -19.41 8.79 0.36
CA GLN A 177 -19.99 10.14 0.30
C GLN A 177 -18.93 11.26 0.36
N LYS A 178 -17.64 10.94 0.45
CA LYS A 178 -16.51 11.89 0.60
C LYS A 178 -16.61 12.78 1.84
N LYS A 179 -17.31 12.34 2.88
CA LYS A 179 -17.47 13.04 4.16
C LYS A 179 -16.33 12.70 5.11
N PHE A 180 -15.09 13.01 4.71
CA PHE A 180 -13.87 12.49 5.33
C PHE A 180 -13.72 12.79 6.83
N ASP A 181 -14.14 13.97 7.31
CA ASP A 181 -14.10 14.27 8.75
C ASP A 181 -15.02 13.35 9.57
N GLN A 182 -16.18 13.01 9.01
CA GLN A 182 -17.11 12.08 9.64
C GLN A 182 -16.62 10.63 9.56
N VAL A 183 -15.88 10.26 8.51
CA VAL A 183 -15.18 8.96 8.42
C VAL A 183 -14.21 8.81 9.59
N ALA A 184 -13.36 9.81 9.81
CA ALA A 184 -12.38 9.78 10.89
C ALA A 184 -13.06 9.63 12.26
N SER A 185 -14.14 10.38 12.53
CA SER A 185 -14.89 10.28 13.78
C SER A 185 -15.56 8.91 13.99
N ALA A 186 -16.18 8.35 12.94
CA ALA A 186 -16.79 7.03 13.03
C ALA A 186 -15.72 5.93 13.20
N ALA A 187 -14.59 6.04 12.49
CA ALA A 187 -13.46 5.14 12.66
C ALA A 187 -12.86 5.22 14.08
N ASP A 188 -12.76 6.40 14.69
CA ASP A 188 -12.26 6.56 16.06
C ASP A 188 -13.14 5.87 17.10
N ASN A 189 -14.47 5.94 16.94
CA ASN A 189 -15.38 5.18 17.80
C ASN A 189 -15.21 3.67 17.61
N ALA A 190 -15.08 3.20 16.37
CA ALA A 190 -14.82 1.78 16.11
C ALA A 190 -13.48 1.31 16.70
N ILE A 191 -12.42 2.12 16.59
CA ILE A 191 -11.11 1.82 17.18
C ILE A 191 -11.22 1.72 18.70
N ARG A 192 -11.80 2.74 19.35
CA ARG A 192 -11.98 2.77 20.81
C ARG A 192 -12.73 1.53 21.31
N LEU A 193 -13.85 1.19 20.69
CA LEU A 193 -14.67 0.04 21.10
C LEU A 193 -13.94 -1.30 20.88
N ASN A 194 -13.16 -1.41 19.81
CA ASN A 194 -12.33 -2.59 19.57
C ASN A 194 -11.20 -2.71 20.61
N GLU A 195 -10.54 -1.60 20.95
CA GLU A 195 -9.49 -1.56 21.99
C GLU A 195 -10.05 -1.87 23.39
N GLU A 196 -11.22 -1.33 23.76
CA GLU A 196 -11.92 -1.67 25.01
C GLU A 196 -12.34 -3.15 25.08
N ALA A 197 -12.42 -3.83 23.93
CA ALA A 197 -12.77 -5.24 23.82
C ALA A 197 -11.54 -6.14 23.55
N ASP A 198 -10.33 -5.60 23.68
CA ASP A 198 -9.06 -6.29 23.36
C ASP A 198 -9.05 -6.94 21.96
N LYS A 199 -9.80 -6.36 21.02
CA LYS A 199 -9.92 -6.84 19.65
C LYS A 199 -9.06 -6.00 18.73
N LEU A 200 -8.17 -6.65 18.00
CA LEU A 200 -7.36 -6.00 16.99
C LEU A 200 -8.05 -6.07 15.61
N ASP A 201 -8.48 -4.93 15.10
CA ASP A 201 -9.07 -4.80 13.76
C ASP A 201 -8.42 -3.64 13.00
N LYS A 202 -7.85 -3.95 11.83
CA LYS A 202 -7.15 -2.97 10.98
C LYS A 202 -8.11 -2.06 10.21
N ASN A 203 -9.34 -2.50 9.95
CA ASN A 203 -10.24 -1.83 9.00
C ASN A 203 -10.57 -0.37 9.39
N PRO A 204 -10.90 -0.06 10.66
CA PRO A 204 -11.11 1.33 11.09
C PRO A 204 -9.88 2.22 10.90
N TYR A 205 -8.67 1.72 11.19
CA TYR A 205 -7.43 2.48 10.99
C TYR A 205 -7.20 2.78 9.51
N LEU A 206 -7.48 1.83 8.61
CA LEU A 206 -7.37 2.03 7.17
C LEU A 206 -8.37 3.07 6.64
N LEU A 207 -9.62 3.03 7.11
CA LEU A 207 -10.62 4.05 6.76
C LEU A 207 -10.19 5.44 7.24
N LYS A 208 -9.67 5.54 8.46
CA LYS A 208 -9.14 6.80 9.01
C LYS A 208 -7.93 7.31 8.23
N LEU A 209 -6.99 6.42 7.88
CA LEU A 209 -5.83 6.73 7.05
C LEU A 209 -6.26 7.30 5.69
N SER A 210 -7.16 6.60 4.99
CA SER A 210 -7.68 7.02 3.69
C SER A 210 -8.42 8.35 3.79
N ALA A 211 -9.25 8.55 4.82
CA ALA A 211 -9.96 9.81 5.01
C ALA A 211 -9.01 11.01 5.18
N PHE A 212 -7.95 10.86 5.98
CA PHE A 212 -6.93 11.91 6.14
C PHE A 212 -6.14 12.14 4.86
N PHE A 213 -5.77 11.08 4.14
CA PHE A 213 -5.06 11.20 2.89
C PHE A 213 -5.88 11.96 1.82
N GLU A 214 -7.13 11.57 1.61
CA GLU A 214 -8.03 12.19 0.64
C GLU A 214 -8.39 13.64 0.99
N SER A 215 -8.49 13.95 2.29
CA SER A 215 -8.67 15.33 2.78
C SER A 215 -7.36 16.13 2.85
N LYS A 216 -6.25 15.58 2.34
CA LYS A 216 -4.90 16.20 2.31
C LYS A 216 -4.34 16.55 3.68
N LYS A 217 -4.83 15.90 4.73
CA LYS A 217 -4.32 15.95 6.11
C LYS A 217 -3.12 15.03 6.23
N TYR A 218 -2.03 15.39 5.54
CA TYR A 218 -0.84 14.54 5.42
C TYR A 218 -0.12 14.29 6.75
N PRO A 219 0.03 15.26 7.67
CA PRO A 219 0.58 14.99 9.00
C PRO A 219 -0.22 13.95 9.78
N GLU A 220 -1.55 14.03 9.73
CA GLU A 220 -2.43 13.07 10.40
C GLU A 220 -2.42 11.70 9.70
N THR A 221 -2.27 11.68 8.38
CA THR A 221 -2.06 10.44 7.60
C THR A 221 -0.80 9.71 8.09
N VAL A 222 0.31 10.44 8.28
CA VAL A 222 1.55 9.89 8.84
C VAL A 222 1.32 9.32 10.24
N SER A 223 0.63 10.06 11.12
CA SER A 223 0.34 9.61 12.49
C SER A 223 -0.47 8.30 12.52
N VAL A 224 -1.46 8.15 11.64
CA VAL A 224 -2.23 6.90 11.53
C VAL A 224 -1.39 5.77 10.93
N ALA A 225 -0.54 6.06 9.94
CA ALA A 225 0.37 5.07 9.37
C ALA A 225 1.43 4.58 10.38
N GLU A 226 1.97 5.47 11.23
CA GLU A 226 2.83 5.12 12.36
C GLU A 226 2.10 4.18 13.34
N THR A 227 0.82 4.46 13.62
CA THR A 227 -0.02 3.58 14.46
C THR A 227 -0.23 2.21 13.83
N LEU A 228 -0.46 2.16 12.51
CA LEU A 228 -0.64 0.91 11.76
C LEU A 228 0.61 0.01 11.80
N VAL A 229 1.81 0.55 11.57
CA VAL A 229 3.03 -0.27 11.64
C VAL A 229 3.32 -0.76 13.06
N ASN A 230 2.98 0.01 14.09
CA ASN A 230 3.18 -0.39 15.49
C ASN A 230 2.21 -1.50 15.92
N LYS A 231 0.94 -1.43 15.48
CA LYS A 231 -0.09 -2.42 15.83
C LYS A 231 -0.07 -3.66 14.93
N PHE A 232 0.40 -3.51 13.69
CA PHE A 232 0.44 -4.56 12.67
C PHE A 232 1.82 -4.67 12.03
N PRO A 233 2.89 -4.94 12.82
CA PRO A 233 4.28 -4.87 12.35
C PRO A 233 4.61 -5.89 11.26
N ASP A 234 3.91 -7.03 11.23
CA ASP A 234 4.14 -8.11 10.26
C ASP A 234 3.60 -7.78 8.86
N ASN A 235 2.85 -6.69 8.70
CA ASN A 235 2.34 -6.27 7.40
C ASN A 235 3.31 -5.28 6.73
N GLY A 236 4.21 -5.83 5.90
CA GLY A 236 5.19 -5.06 5.13
C GLY A 236 4.62 -3.93 4.26
N THR A 237 3.37 -4.04 3.81
CA THR A 237 2.71 -2.99 3.01
C THR A 237 2.62 -1.68 3.81
N TYR A 238 2.37 -1.74 5.11
CA TYR A 238 2.23 -0.54 5.95
C TYR A 238 3.55 0.19 6.14
N TRP A 239 4.67 -0.54 6.25
CA TRP A 239 6.00 0.07 6.31
C TRP A 239 6.36 0.80 5.02
N ILE A 240 6.09 0.18 3.86
CA ILE A 240 6.35 0.78 2.55
C ILE A 240 5.48 2.03 2.35
N GLN A 241 4.20 1.97 2.75
CA GLN A 241 3.29 3.12 2.70
C GLN A 241 3.75 4.24 3.64
N LEU A 242 4.14 3.92 4.87
CA LEU A 242 4.64 4.91 5.84
C LEU A 242 5.89 5.63 5.31
N SER A 243 6.85 4.91 4.74
CA SER A 243 8.01 5.54 4.07
C SER A 243 7.56 6.52 2.98
N SER A 244 6.57 6.13 2.17
CA SER A 244 6.02 6.99 1.12
C SER A 244 5.32 8.24 1.66
N PHE A 245 4.59 8.12 2.76
CA PHE A 245 4.00 9.27 3.43
C PHE A 245 5.05 10.20 4.04
N TYR A 246 6.12 9.67 4.63
CA TYR A 246 7.24 10.49 5.09
C TYR A 246 7.89 11.27 3.94
N MET A 247 8.09 10.67 2.77
CA MET A 247 8.60 11.40 1.59
C MET A 247 7.65 12.53 1.18
N MET A 248 6.33 12.29 1.22
CA MET A 248 5.32 13.29 0.86
C MET A 248 5.33 14.52 1.77
N VAL A 249 5.65 14.34 3.06
CA VAL A 249 5.83 15.43 4.02
C VAL A 249 7.29 15.85 4.18
N GLU A 250 8.15 15.51 3.22
CA GLU A 250 9.57 15.89 3.14
C GLU A 250 10.43 15.43 4.34
N ARG A 251 9.99 14.39 5.05
CA ARG A 251 10.70 13.72 6.14
C ARG A 251 11.59 12.60 5.59
N PHE A 252 12.54 12.97 4.73
CA PHE A 252 13.40 12.00 4.02
C PHE A 252 14.26 11.14 4.96
N ASP A 253 14.65 11.69 6.11
CA ASP A 253 15.35 10.99 7.20
C ASP A 253 14.55 9.79 7.71
N LYS A 254 13.26 10.01 8.02
CA LYS A 254 12.36 8.94 8.46
C LYS A 254 11.98 8.01 7.31
N ALA A 255 11.83 8.53 6.10
CA ALA A 255 11.47 7.74 4.93
C ALA A 255 12.50 6.64 4.63
N VAL A 256 13.80 6.98 4.65
CA VAL A 256 14.87 6.02 4.42
C VAL A 256 14.97 5.01 5.55
N GLN A 257 14.89 5.44 6.82
CA GLN A 257 14.92 4.53 7.99
C GLN A 257 13.77 3.53 7.95
N THR A 258 12.56 4.00 7.63
CA THR A 258 11.36 3.15 7.60
C THR A 258 11.43 2.11 6.47
N LEU A 259 11.87 2.53 5.28
CA LEU A 259 12.00 1.61 4.15
C LEU A 259 13.17 0.63 4.32
N ASP A 260 14.24 1.06 4.99
CA ASP A 260 15.38 0.21 5.36
C ASP A 260 14.99 -0.87 6.39
N VAL A 261 14.14 -0.52 7.37
CA VAL A 261 13.55 -1.50 8.28
C VAL A 261 12.70 -2.51 7.52
N ALA A 262 11.83 -2.04 6.61
CA ALA A 262 11.02 -2.91 5.77
C ALA A 262 11.89 -3.85 4.91
N TYR A 263 13.00 -3.33 4.39
CA TYR A 263 13.97 -4.10 3.61
C TYR A 263 14.63 -5.20 4.43
N THR A 264 15.12 -4.85 5.62
CA THR A 264 15.79 -5.78 6.54
C THR A 264 14.84 -6.87 7.03
N ALA A 265 13.56 -6.55 7.20
CA ALA A 265 12.51 -7.51 7.52
C ALA A 265 12.07 -8.40 6.32
N GLY A 266 12.61 -8.16 5.12
CA GLY A 266 12.30 -8.97 3.93
C GLY A 266 11.00 -8.60 3.22
N PHE A 267 10.42 -7.43 3.51
CA PHE A 267 9.13 -7.01 2.93
C PHE A 267 9.22 -6.40 1.52
N LEU A 268 10.42 -6.13 1.02
CA LEU A 268 10.63 -5.54 -0.30
C LEU A 268 10.82 -6.65 -1.35
N GLU A 269 9.81 -6.81 -2.20
CA GLU A 269 9.75 -7.89 -3.19
C GLU A 269 9.81 -7.38 -4.64
N LYS A 270 9.53 -6.08 -4.86
CA LYS A 270 9.40 -5.50 -6.21
C LYS A 270 10.63 -4.69 -6.60
N ASP A 271 10.93 -4.70 -7.91
CA ASP A 271 12.03 -3.93 -8.50
C ASP A 271 11.93 -2.43 -8.16
N SER A 272 10.71 -1.87 -8.21
CA SER A 272 10.41 -0.47 -7.90
C SER A 272 10.72 -0.11 -6.45
N GLN A 273 10.47 -1.01 -5.51
CA GLN A 273 10.74 -0.76 -4.09
C GLN A 273 12.24 -0.77 -3.79
N ILE A 274 12.99 -1.68 -4.41
CA ILE A 274 14.46 -1.70 -4.31
C ILE A 274 15.07 -0.43 -4.92
N LYS A 275 14.59 -0.01 -6.09
CA LYS A 275 15.02 1.25 -6.72
C LYS A 275 14.71 2.46 -5.86
N GLN A 276 13.53 2.50 -5.23
CA GLN A 276 13.14 3.57 -4.31
C GLN A 276 14.07 3.64 -3.10
N LEU A 277 14.38 2.50 -2.47
CA LEU A 277 15.33 2.46 -1.35
C LEU A 277 16.74 2.90 -1.76
N ALA A 278 17.23 2.44 -2.91
CA ALA A 278 18.52 2.87 -3.43
C ALA A 278 18.57 4.39 -3.68
N SER A 279 17.51 4.97 -4.24
CA SER A 279 17.39 6.42 -4.41
C SER A 279 17.40 7.15 -3.06
N LEU A 280 16.69 6.63 -2.06
CA LEU A 280 16.67 7.20 -0.71
C LEU A 280 18.05 7.14 -0.04
N TYR A 281 18.81 6.05 -0.15
CA TYR A 281 20.18 6.00 0.35
C TYR A 281 21.07 7.03 -0.33
N SER A 282 20.98 7.16 -1.66
CA SER A 282 21.78 8.14 -2.42
C SER A 282 21.47 9.56 -1.96
N ASN A 283 20.19 9.90 -1.81
CA ASN A 283 19.74 11.23 -1.37
C ASN A 283 20.11 11.49 0.11
N ALA A 284 20.18 10.46 0.94
CA ALA A 284 20.64 10.53 2.32
C ALA A 284 22.18 10.60 2.44
N GLY A 285 22.92 10.73 1.33
CA GLY A 285 24.38 10.83 1.34
C GLY A 285 25.10 9.49 1.51
N ASN A 286 24.42 8.36 1.27
CA ASN A 286 25.00 7.03 1.27
C ASN A 286 24.95 6.36 -0.13
N PRO A 287 25.66 6.92 -1.12
CA PRO A 287 25.66 6.38 -2.49
C PRO A 287 26.31 4.99 -2.59
N HIS A 288 27.19 4.61 -1.65
CA HIS A 288 27.76 3.27 -1.60
C HIS A 288 26.69 2.20 -1.31
N ALA A 289 25.84 2.44 -0.30
CA ALA A 289 24.73 1.54 0.00
C ALA A 289 23.73 1.46 -1.16
N ALA A 290 23.44 2.58 -1.81
CA ALA A 290 22.60 2.61 -3.01
C ALA A 290 23.14 1.70 -4.12
N ALA A 291 24.42 1.86 -4.47
CA ALA A 291 25.08 1.08 -5.51
C ALA A 291 25.13 -0.41 -5.16
N SER A 292 25.49 -0.75 -3.92
CA SER A 292 25.60 -2.11 -3.43
C SER A 292 24.23 -2.82 -3.42
N LEU A 293 23.17 -2.12 -3.01
CA LEU A 293 21.81 -2.64 -3.04
C LEU A 293 21.37 -2.98 -4.47
N LEU A 294 21.54 -2.03 -5.41
CA LEU A 294 21.20 -2.25 -6.81
C LEU A 294 22.02 -3.40 -7.40
N ALA A 295 23.34 -3.44 -7.16
CA ALA A 295 24.21 -4.52 -7.61
C ALA A 295 23.76 -5.91 -7.10
N LYS A 296 23.39 -6.01 -5.81
CA LYS A 296 22.85 -7.24 -5.22
C LYS A 296 21.61 -7.72 -5.99
N TYR A 297 20.65 -6.84 -6.25
CA TYR A 297 19.40 -7.24 -6.89
C TYR A 297 19.50 -7.44 -8.40
N VAL A 298 20.45 -6.77 -9.07
CA VAL A 298 20.83 -7.14 -10.45
C VAL A 298 21.41 -8.55 -10.48
N ASN A 299 22.30 -8.91 -9.56
CA ASN A 299 22.88 -10.25 -9.51
C ASN A 299 21.83 -11.33 -9.22
N SER A 300 20.88 -11.05 -8.32
CA SER A 300 19.77 -11.97 -7.99
C SER A 300 18.78 -12.19 -9.13
N GLY A 301 18.74 -11.28 -10.12
CA GLY A 301 17.79 -11.32 -11.23
C GLY A 301 16.50 -10.54 -11.03
N LEU A 302 16.27 -9.93 -9.84
CA LEU A 302 15.11 -9.06 -9.63
C LEU A 302 15.20 -7.76 -10.44
N LEU A 303 16.38 -7.16 -10.53
CA LEU A 303 16.63 -6.00 -11.39
C LEU A 303 17.18 -6.44 -12.74
N LYS A 304 16.81 -5.71 -13.79
CA LYS A 304 17.29 -5.96 -15.15
C LYS A 304 18.82 -5.84 -15.24
N LYS A 305 19.41 -6.73 -16.03
CA LYS A 305 20.84 -6.74 -16.38
C LYS A 305 21.06 -6.03 -17.71
N ASP A 306 20.75 -4.73 -17.75
CA ASP A 306 20.91 -3.88 -18.93
C ASP A 306 21.95 -2.77 -18.69
N ALA A 307 22.35 -2.12 -19.78
CA ALA A 307 23.38 -1.09 -19.74
C ALA A 307 22.99 0.10 -18.86
N GLU A 308 21.73 0.50 -18.91
CA GLU A 308 21.19 1.59 -18.08
C GLU A 308 21.34 1.27 -16.58
N MET A 309 20.93 0.08 -16.15
CA MET A 309 21.05 -0.32 -14.75
C MET A 309 22.52 -0.41 -14.31
N PHE A 310 23.41 -0.96 -15.15
CA PHE A 310 24.83 -1.01 -14.84
C PHE A 310 25.45 0.39 -14.75
N ALA A 311 25.08 1.31 -15.65
CA ALA A 311 25.54 2.69 -15.62
C ALA A 311 25.03 3.43 -14.37
N ASN A 312 23.79 3.18 -13.95
CA ASN A 312 23.22 3.74 -12.72
C ASN A 312 23.99 3.26 -11.47
N ILE A 313 24.29 1.97 -11.38
CA ILE A 313 25.13 1.42 -10.29
C ILE A 313 26.53 2.06 -10.33
N ALA A 314 27.13 2.16 -11.51
CA ALA A 314 28.45 2.76 -11.69
C ALA A 314 28.48 4.23 -11.26
N ASN A 315 27.45 4.99 -11.59
CA ASN A 315 27.28 6.38 -11.15
C ASN A 315 27.22 6.49 -9.64
N SER A 316 26.46 5.64 -8.96
CA SER A 316 26.38 5.65 -7.50
C SER A 316 27.73 5.29 -6.85
N PHE A 317 28.45 4.27 -7.33
CA PHE A 317 29.82 3.99 -6.86
C PHE A 317 30.78 5.16 -7.13
N HIS A 318 30.66 5.83 -8.28
CA HIS A 318 31.48 6.99 -8.58
C HIS A 318 31.21 8.14 -7.60
N GLN A 319 29.94 8.42 -7.27
CA GLN A 319 29.57 9.41 -6.24
C GLN A 319 30.12 9.02 -4.85
N ALA A 320 30.17 7.72 -4.54
CA ALA A 320 30.80 7.20 -3.34
C ALA A 320 32.34 7.25 -3.35
N LYS A 321 32.95 7.62 -4.50
CA LYS A 321 34.41 7.57 -4.76
C LYS A 321 35.00 6.16 -4.78
N ASP A 322 34.16 5.15 -4.99
CA ASP A 322 34.57 3.76 -5.20
C ASP A 322 34.95 3.53 -6.66
N TYR A 323 36.07 4.13 -7.08
CA TYR A 323 36.45 4.22 -8.49
C TYR A 323 36.62 2.87 -9.18
N LYS A 324 37.10 1.84 -8.46
CA LYS A 324 37.27 0.49 -9.01
C LYS A 324 35.94 -0.19 -9.31
N ASP A 325 34.99 -0.13 -8.39
CA ASP A 325 33.66 -0.71 -8.58
C ASP A 325 32.88 0.05 -9.65
N ALA A 326 32.95 1.39 -9.62
CA ALA A 326 32.37 2.24 -10.65
C ALA A 326 32.91 1.89 -12.04
N ALA A 327 34.24 1.76 -12.20
CA ALA A 327 34.84 1.34 -13.45
C ALA A 327 34.38 -0.06 -13.89
N SER A 328 34.28 -1.02 -12.96
CA SER A 328 33.81 -2.38 -13.23
C SER A 328 32.38 -2.36 -13.80
N PHE A 329 31.48 -1.62 -13.18
CA PHE A 329 30.09 -1.50 -13.65
C PHE A 329 29.96 -0.71 -14.94
N TYR A 330 30.76 0.34 -15.17
CA TYR A 330 30.82 0.97 -16.50
C TYR A 330 31.32 0.01 -17.58
N GLY A 331 32.27 -0.87 -17.26
CA GLY A 331 32.68 -1.93 -18.17
C GLY A 331 31.55 -2.91 -18.51
N LYS A 332 30.71 -3.26 -17.54
CA LYS A 332 29.51 -4.08 -17.79
C LYS A 332 28.48 -3.35 -18.66
N ALA A 333 28.25 -2.05 -18.42
CA ALA A 333 27.38 -1.23 -19.25
C ALA A 333 27.90 -1.14 -20.70
N ALA A 334 29.20 -0.89 -20.87
CA ALA A 334 29.87 -0.84 -22.16
C ALA A 334 29.81 -2.18 -22.91
N ALA A 335 29.89 -3.31 -22.21
CA ALA A 335 29.75 -4.62 -22.82
C ALA A 335 28.31 -4.93 -23.27
N ALA A 336 27.31 -4.35 -22.60
CA ALA A 336 25.90 -4.57 -22.89
C ALA A 336 25.41 -3.77 -24.11
N ASP A 337 25.89 -2.53 -24.31
CA ASP A 337 25.38 -1.64 -25.37
C ASP A 337 26.45 -1.16 -26.37
N SER A 338 27.72 -1.50 -26.14
CA SER A 338 28.86 -1.01 -26.92
C SER A 338 29.00 0.51 -27.00
N ASP A 339 28.30 1.25 -26.13
CA ASP A 339 28.34 2.71 -26.09
C ASP A 339 29.78 3.20 -25.77
N PRO A 340 30.40 3.99 -26.67
CA PRO A 340 31.73 4.54 -26.45
C PRO A 340 31.86 5.38 -25.17
N GLU A 341 30.79 6.03 -24.69
CA GLU A 341 30.83 6.85 -23.49
C GLU A 341 30.99 6.02 -22.21
N TYR A 342 30.44 4.80 -22.17
CA TYR A 342 30.69 3.90 -21.03
C TYR A 342 32.14 3.43 -20.98
N TYR A 343 32.75 3.15 -22.13
CA TYR A 343 34.19 2.85 -22.18
C TYR A 343 35.03 4.06 -21.74
N ARG A 344 34.66 5.28 -22.15
CA ARG A 344 35.36 6.51 -21.73
C ARG A 344 35.29 6.70 -20.22
N LYS A 345 34.10 6.55 -19.63
CA LYS A 345 33.87 6.66 -18.19
C LYS A 345 34.60 5.57 -17.42
N GLN A 346 34.53 4.31 -17.87
CA GLN A 346 35.32 3.21 -17.31
C GLN A 346 36.80 3.57 -17.27
N GLY A 347 37.37 3.96 -18.41
CA GLY A 347 38.80 4.23 -18.52
C GLY A 347 39.27 5.41 -17.68
N THR A 348 38.46 6.46 -17.60
CA THR A 348 38.74 7.63 -16.74
C THR A 348 38.79 7.23 -15.26
N LEU A 349 37.85 6.39 -14.81
CA LEU A 349 37.80 5.93 -13.42
C LEU A 349 38.92 4.94 -13.10
N LEU A 350 39.30 4.08 -14.05
CA LEU A 350 40.47 3.21 -13.90
C LEU A 350 41.77 4.01 -13.77
N LEU A 351 41.89 5.13 -14.51
CA LEU A 351 43.04 6.03 -14.38
C LEU A 351 43.13 6.62 -12.97
N VAL A 352 42.00 7.10 -12.41
CA VAL A 352 41.94 7.60 -11.02
C VAL A 352 42.22 6.49 -10.01
N ALA A 353 41.78 5.25 -10.29
CA ALA A 353 42.05 4.07 -9.48
C ALA A 353 43.47 3.49 -9.66
N GLU A 354 44.33 4.15 -10.44
CA GLU A 354 45.70 3.76 -10.78
C GLU A 354 45.84 2.42 -11.53
N ASP A 355 44.73 1.89 -12.08
CA ASP A 355 44.78 0.78 -13.04
C ASP A 355 45.06 1.32 -14.44
N TYR A 356 46.32 1.71 -14.66
CA TYR A 356 46.74 2.32 -15.91
C TYR A 356 46.58 1.38 -17.12
N LYS A 357 46.79 0.07 -16.93
CA LYS A 357 46.63 -0.92 -18.02
C LYS A 357 45.16 -1.05 -18.42
N GLY A 358 44.26 -1.15 -17.44
CA GLY A 358 42.82 -1.16 -17.68
C GLY A 358 42.34 0.14 -18.31
N ALA A 359 42.82 1.29 -17.82
CA ALA A 359 42.51 2.60 -18.35
C ALA A 359 42.87 2.74 -19.83
N ILE A 360 44.10 2.34 -20.22
CA ILE A 360 44.54 2.34 -21.62
C ILE A 360 43.59 1.51 -22.47
N LYS A 361 43.28 0.27 -22.06
CA LYS A 361 42.39 -0.61 -22.81
C LYS A 361 41.00 0.01 -23.00
N ALA A 362 40.39 0.52 -21.94
CA ALA A 362 39.04 1.08 -21.99
C ALA A 362 38.99 2.39 -22.81
N LEU A 363 39.93 3.32 -22.59
CA LEU A 363 39.98 4.59 -23.34
C LEU A 363 40.28 4.38 -24.84
N THR A 364 41.12 3.39 -25.19
CA THR A 364 41.33 3.01 -26.59
C THR A 364 40.03 2.48 -27.22
N ASN A 365 39.30 1.61 -26.51
CA ASN A 365 38.00 1.11 -27.01
C ASN A 365 36.98 2.24 -27.19
N ALA A 366 36.97 3.25 -26.31
CA ALA A 366 36.14 4.44 -26.44
C ALA A 366 36.47 5.22 -27.72
N LEU A 367 37.75 5.47 -27.97
CA LEU A 367 38.22 6.20 -29.15
C LEU A 367 37.89 5.46 -30.45
N GLU A 368 38.14 4.15 -30.50
CA GLU A 368 37.85 3.30 -31.67
C GLU A 368 36.36 3.26 -32.02
N ARG A 369 35.49 3.48 -31.04
CA ARG A 369 34.03 3.51 -31.19
C ARG A 369 33.46 4.91 -31.37
N GLY A 370 34.32 5.92 -31.51
CA GLY A 370 33.88 7.29 -31.79
C GLY A 370 33.27 8.02 -30.60
N ALA A 371 33.79 7.80 -29.39
CA ALA A 371 33.44 8.60 -28.21
C ALA A 371 33.57 10.10 -28.47
N GLU A 372 32.74 10.88 -27.79
CA GLU A 372 32.77 12.32 -27.90
C GLU A 372 34.07 12.89 -27.29
N ASP A 373 34.47 14.08 -27.73
CA ASP A 373 35.68 14.76 -27.28
C ASP A 373 36.97 13.89 -27.32
N PRO A 374 37.37 13.36 -28.50
CA PRO A 374 38.53 12.48 -28.64
C PRO A 374 39.83 13.10 -28.11
N ALA A 375 39.95 14.44 -28.10
CA ALA A 375 41.09 15.13 -27.52
C ALA A 375 41.22 14.91 -25.99
N LYS A 376 40.11 14.88 -25.24
CA LYS A 376 40.13 14.58 -23.79
C LYS A 376 40.50 13.13 -23.53
N ILE A 377 40.06 12.22 -24.40
CA ILE A 377 40.41 10.80 -24.35
C ILE A 377 41.91 10.62 -24.63
N HIS A 378 42.44 11.31 -25.64
CA HIS A 378 43.87 11.34 -25.91
C HIS A 378 44.67 11.91 -24.73
N PHE A 379 44.19 12.95 -24.06
CA PHE A 379 44.84 13.46 -22.87
C PHE A 379 44.86 12.43 -21.74
N SER A 380 43.73 11.75 -21.49
CA SER A 380 43.65 10.68 -20.48
C SER A 380 44.52 9.46 -20.84
N LEU A 381 44.59 9.09 -22.13
CA LEU A 381 45.47 8.05 -22.65
C LEU A 381 46.95 8.45 -22.50
N MET A 382 47.28 9.73 -22.65
CA MET A 382 48.62 10.24 -22.38
C MET A 382 49.00 10.01 -20.92
N GLU A 383 48.14 10.41 -19.97
CA GLU A 383 48.39 10.24 -18.54
C GLU A 383 48.52 8.75 -18.18
N ALA A 384 47.57 7.92 -18.63
CA ALA A 384 47.59 6.48 -18.36
C ALA A 384 48.87 5.81 -18.92
N ASN A 385 49.27 6.14 -20.15
CA ASN A 385 50.51 5.61 -20.73
C ASN A 385 51.75 6.13 -20.02
N PHE A 386 51.77 7.41 -19.60
CA PHE A 386 52.90 7.97 -18.87
C PHE A 386 53.12 7.23 -17.55
N TYR A 387 52.07 7.05 -16.75
CA TYR A 387 52.17 6.35 -15.47
C TYR A 387 52.39 4.84 -15.62
N ALA A 388 51.93 4.23 -16.73
CA ALA A 388 52.30 2.86 -17.08
C ALA A 388 53.76 2.70 -17.56
N GLY A 389 54.49 3.81 -17.78
CA GLY A 389 55.86 3.81 -18.30
C GLY A 389 55.98 3.71 -19.82
N ASN A 390 54.86 3.78 -20.53
CA ASN A 390 54.78 3.73 -21.99
C ASN A 390 55.02 5.13 -22.62
N PHE A 391 56.20 5.71 -22.41
CA PHE A 391 56.45 7.12 -22.72
C PHE A 391 56.30 7.49 -24.21
N LYS A 392 56.56 6.55 -25.13
CA LYS A 392 56.34 6.77 -26.57
C LYS A 392 54.86 6.98 -26.88
N ALA A 393 54.00 6.06 -26.43
CA ALA A 393 52.56 6.18 -26.59
C ALA A 393 52.01 7.42 -25.85
N ALA A 394 52.54 7.73 -24.66
CA ALA A 394 52.17 8.93 -23.92
C ALA A 394 52.45 10.20 -24.74
N TYR A 395 53.64 10.29 -25.36
CA TYR A 395 54.00 11.42 -26.21
C TYR A 395 53.11 11.54 -27.44
N GLU A 396 52.85 10.44 -28.15
CA GLU A 396 51.97 10.41 -29.32
C GLU A 396 50.55 10.89 -28.98
N HIS A 397 49.98 10.41 -27.87
CA HIS A 397 48.68 10.87 -27.40
C HIS A 397 48.69 12.33 -26.92
N ASN A 398 49.79 12.79 -26.31
CA ASN A 398 49.96 14.19 -25.94
C ASN A 398 49.94 15.11 -27.18
N GLN A 399 50.57 14.70 -28.29
CA GLN A 399 50.55 15.48 -29.53
C GLN A 399 49.13 15.63 -30.07
N LYS A 400 48.34 14.55 -30.07
CA LYS A 400 46.94 14.59 -30.50
C LYS A 400 46.09 15.47 -29.59
N ALA A 401 46.25 15.37 -28.27
CA ALA A 401 45.54 16.22 -27.32
C ALA A 401 45.91 17.71 -27.45
N LYS A 402 47.14 18.02 -27.85
CA LYS A 402 47.64 19.40 -28.03
C LYS A 402 46.97 20.16 -29.19
N GLU A 403 46.43 19.45 -30.17
CA GLU A 403 45.72 20.04 -31.30
C GLU A 403 44.47 20.80 -30.84
N ASP A 404 43.78 20.27 -29.81
CA ASP A 404 42.63 20.92 -29.18
C ASP A 404 43.04 22.18 -28.40
N LYS A 405 42.30 23.27 -28.62
CA LYS A 405 42.61 24.58 -28.03
C LYS A 405 42.47 24.59 -26.51
N SER A 406 41.52 23.84 -25.96
CA SER A 406 41.25 23.82 -24.51
C SER A 406 42.32 23.02 -23.74
N LEU A 407 42.88 21.99 -24.36
CA LEU A 407 43.88 21.11 -23.74
C LEU A 407 45.32 21.49 -24.08
N ARG A 408 45.55 22.31 -25.12
CA ARG A 408 46.89 22.70 -25.59
C ARG A 408 47.83 23.15 -24.49
N ARG A 409 47.37 24.00 -23.57
CA ARG A 409 48.21 24.52 -22.47
C ARG A 409 48.68 23.38 -21.57
N ASN A 410 47.78 22.47 -21.21
CA ASN A 410 48.09 21.33 -20.35
C ASN A 410 48.99 20.32 -21.07
N ALA A 411 48.72 20.04 -22.34
CA ALA A 411 49.54 19.14 -23.16
C ALA A 411 50.98 19.67 -23.33
N LEU A 412 51.14 20.98 -23.58
CA LEU A 412 52.45 21.63 -23.63
C LEU A 412 53.18 21.57 -22.29
N ALA A 413 52.45 21.66 -21.17
CA ALA A 413 53.04 21.54 -19.85
C ALA A 413 53.55 20.12 -19.57
N TRP A 414 52.85 19.08 -20.05
CA TRP A 414 53.25 17.67 -19.90
C TRP A 414 54.44 17.28 -20.80
N GLU A 415 54.59 17.93 -21.96
CA GLU A 415 55.55 17.51 -22.99
C GLU A 415 57.01 17.40 -22.49
N PRO A 416 57.56 18.37 -21.73
CA PRO A 416 58.92 18.26 -21.17
C PRO A 416 59.06 17.11 -20.19
N TYR A 417 58.05 16.84 -19.36
CA TYR A 417 58.09 15.74 -18.38
C TYR A 417 58.11 14.38 -19.05
N ILE A 418 57.31 14.19 -20.11
CA ILE A 418 57.30 12.95 -20.90
C ILE A 418 58.68 12.74 -21.54
N LYS A 419 59.24 13.79 -22.18
CA LYS A 419 60.57 13.77 -22.81
C LYS A 419 61.69 13.44 -21.83
N ASP A 420 61.69 14.07 -20.66
CA ASP A 420 62.69 13.84 -19.63
C ASP A 420 62.62 12.40 -19.08
N LYS A 421 61.43 11.91 -18.72
CA LYS A 421 61.26 10.54 -18.22
C LYS A 421 61.60 9.48 -19.27
N ALA A 422 61.26 9.70 -20.54
CA ALA A 422 61.66 8.84 -21.64
C ALA A 422 63.19 8.78 -21.78
N LYS A 423 63.85 9.93 -21.80
CA LYS A 423 65.32 10.04 -21.89
C LYS A 423 66.00 9.31 -20.74
N ASN A 424 65.51 9.48 -19.51
CA ASN A 424 66.04 8.83 -18.31
C ASN A 424 65.92 7.30 -18.36
N ARG A 425 65.02 6.76 -19.18
CA ARG A 425 64.86 5.32 -19.44
C ARG A 425 65.44 4.85 -20.77
N GLY A 426 66.20 5.70 -21.47
CA GLY A 426 66.82 5.38 -22.75
C GLY A 426 65.84 5.25 -23.93
N ILE A 427 64.61 5.77 -23.79
CA ILE A 427 63.58 5.68 -24.83
C ILE A 427 63.65 6.95 -25.69
N LYS A 428 63.78 6.79 -27.01
CA LYS A 428 63.73 7.89 -27.99
C LYS A 428 62.29 8.19 -28.38
N ILE A 429 61.89 9.46 -28.25
CA ILE A 429 60.56 9.99 -28.62
C ILE A 429 60.66 11.36 -29.27
#